data_AF-E4Z352-F1
#
_entry.id   AF-E4Z352-F1
#
_cell.length_a   1.000
_cell.length_b   1.000
_cell.length_c   1.000
_cell.angle_alpha   90.00
_cell.angle_beta   90.00
_cell.angle_gamma   90.00
#
_symmetry.space_group_name_H-M   'P 1'
#
loop_
_entity.id
_entity.type
_entity.pdbx_description
1 polymer ?
#
loop_
_entity_poly.entity_id
_entity_poly.type
_entity_poly.pdbx_seq_one_letter_code
_entity_poly.pdbx_strand_id
1 'polypeptide(L)'
;TVPTELVFYVSALANKLNHHDLYVTSPETEEIEVIDNIKKLLRNGEYDDDEMLEHLWMQSTNVLCQLMKDFFADSKFKIFEAESDSMMSLMQAVRCCNTSSVQDHLIALAPNQRSQLAFLLQHLQGAMAAGRSPGELADAFGSVLVSQGSKNKNDPKEMLEKLLSLDVTFVRDLLDASKNTGPEAGYSTMLGPVGTPRSKAFSKMIEERKNKLLQNCDIKLFTHSPKN
;
A
#
# COMPACT_ATOMS: atom_id res chain seq x y z
N THR A 1 -11.54 -2.80 -5.45
CA THR A 1 -10.60 -2.32 -6.51
C THR A 1 -9.54 -1.45 -5.87
N VAL A 2 -8.32 -1.40 -6.44
CA VAL A 2 -7.22 -0.59 -5.86
C VAL A 2 -7.49 0.90 -6.14
N PRO A 3 -7.38 1.80 -5.13
CA PRO A 3 -7.53 3.24 -5.34
C PRO A 3 -6.47 3.81 -6.30
N THR A 4 -6.87 4.74 -7.16
CA THR A 4 -6.01 5.32 -8.19
C THR A 4 -4.80 6.04 -7.63
N GLU A 5 -5.01 6.79 -6.55
CA GLU A 5 -3.98 7.55 -5.86
C GLU A 5 -2.86 6.62 -5.40
N LEU A 6 -3.23 5.45 -4.86
CA LEU A 6 -2.29 4.42 -4.45
C LEU A 6 -1.48 3.89 -5.64
N VAL A 7 -2.14 3.68 -6.80
CA VAL A 7 -1.46 3.27 -8.03
C VAL A 7 -0.47 4.34 -8.49
N PHE A 8 -0.84 5.62 -8.45
CA PHE A 8 0.05 6.72 -8.82
C PHE A 8 1.27 6.83 -7.90
N TYR A 9 1.07 6.82 -6.57
CA TYR A 9 2.16 6.94 -5.61
C TYR A 9 3.14 5.77 -5.72
N VAL A 10 2.63 4.53 -5.78
CA VAL A 10 3.48 3.35 -5.94
C VAL A 10 4.19 3.34 -7.30
N SER A 11 3.52 3.78 -8.37
CA SER A 11 4.15 3.92 -9.69
C SER A 11 5.31 4.91 -9.67
N ALA A 12 5.18 6.01 -8.93
CA ALA A 12 6.25 6.99 -8.79
C ALA A 12 7.40 6.49 -7.90
N LEU A 13 7.07 5.77 -6.83
CA LEU A 13 8.06 5.20 -5.91
C LEU A 13 8.79 3.97 -6.48
N ALA A 14 8.25 3.29 -7.47
CA ALA A 14 8.86 2.09 -8.06
C ALA A 14 10.30 2.32 -8.57
N ASN A 15 10.60 3.54 -9.04
CA ASN A 15 11.93 3.94 -9.50
C ASN A 15 12.85 4.44 -8.37
N LYS A 16 12.33 4.54 -7.14
CA LYS A 16 13.03 5.09 -5.96
C LYS A 16 13.15 4.07 -4.81
N LEU A 17 12.86 2.79 -5.07
CA LEU A 17 12.87 1.73 -4.04
C LEU A 17 14.23 1.52 -3.36
N ASN A 18 15.33 1.85 -4.03
CA ASN A 18 16.69 1.75 -3.51
C ASN A 18 17.17 3.05 -2.83
N HIS A 19 16.31 4.06 -2.69
CA HIS A 19 16.67 5.31 -2.04
C HIS A 19 16.95 5.07 -0.55
N HIS A 20 18.10 5.53 -0.06
CA HIS A 20 18.57 5.26 1.30
C HIS A 20 17.63 5.77 2.41
N ASP A 21 16.87 6.83 2.13
CA ASP A 21 15.92 7.42 3.08
C ASP A 21 14.45 7.00 2.86
N LEU A 22 14.19 5.98 2.04
CA LEU A 22 12.82 5.54 1.74
C LEU A 22 12.04 5.23 3.05
N TYR A 23 10.99 6.01 3.30
CA TYR A 23 10.14 5.98 4.50
C TYR A 23 10.81 6.31 5.86
N VAL A 24 12.09 6.67 5.88
CA VAL A 24 12.82 7.02 7.12
C VAL A 24 12.69 8.50 7.44
N THR A 25 12.92 9.34 6.44
CA THR A 25 13.00 10.78 6.61
C THR A 25 11.62 11.43 6.47
N SER A 26 11.33 12.39 7.34
CA SER A 26 10.13 13.22 7.25
C SER A 26 10.33 14.34 6.23
N PRO A 27 9.26 14.80 5.57
CA PRO A 27 9.37 15.92 4.64
C PRO A 27 9.81 17.20 5.34
N GLU A 28 10.57 18.02 4.62
CA GLU A 28 10.92 19.37 5.04
C GLU A 28 9.70 20.32 4.96
N THR A 29 9.78 21.49 5.59
CA THR A 29 8.65 22.44 5.62
C THR A 29 8.16 22.83 4.23
N GLU A 30 9.07 23.05 3.28
CA GLU A 30 8.72 23.37 1.88
C GLU A 30 8.05 22.20 1.16
N GLU A 31 8.41 20.96 1.51
CA GLU A 31 7.81 19.75 0.95
C GLU A 31 6.37 19.53 1.44
N ILE A 32 6.03 20.02 2.64
CA ILE A 32 4.66 19.95 3.18
C ILE A 32 3.68 20.72 2.29
N GLU A 33 4.06 21.92 1.82
CA GLU A 33 3.21 22.71 0.93
C GLU A 33 2.98 21.99 -0.41
N VAL A 34 4.02 21.33 -0.94
CA VAL A 34 3.95 20.51 -2.15
C VAL A 34 2.99 19.33 -1.96
N ILE A 35 3.10 18.62 -0.84
CA ILE A 35 2.22 17.49 -0.48
C ILE A 35 0.75 17.95 -0.45
N ASP A 36 0.46 19.07 0.20
CA ASP A 36 -0.89 19.59 0.30
C ASP A 36 -1.47 20.01 -1.06
N ASN A 37 -0.66 20.61 -1.93
CA ASN A 37 -1.06 20.96 -3.28
C ASN A 37 -1.36 19.73 -4.13
N ILE A 38 -0.50 18.71 -4.10
CA ILE A 38 -0.71 17.43 -4.78
C ILE A 38 -2.01 16.78 -4.30
N LYS A 39 -2.23 16.72 -2.97
CA LYS A 39 -3.47 16.19 -2.41
C LYS A 39 -4.67 16.95 -2.97
N LYS A 40 -4.66 18.28 -2.98
CA LYS A 40 -5.76 19.13 -3.51
C LYS A 40 -6.08 18.84 -4.96
N LEU A 41 -5.06 18.79 -5.83
CA LEU A 41 -5.23 18.45 -7.26
C LEU A 41 -5.93 17.10 -7.41
N LEU A 42 -5.47 16.09 -6.67
CA LEU A 42 -6.07 14.75 -6.68
C LEU A 42 -7.52 14.75 -6.17
N ARG A 43 -7.87 15.58 -5.16
CA ARG A 43 -9.26 15.69 -4.65
C ARG A 43 -10.21 16.32 -5.64
N ASN A 44 -9.75 17.38 -6.29
CA ASN A 44 -10.58 18.16 -7.19
C ASN A 44 -10.74 17.48 -8.56
N GLY A 45 -9.90 16.49 -8.88
CA GLY A 45 -9.86 15.88 -10.21
C GLY A 45 -9.39 16.86 -11.28
N GLU A 46 -8.67 17.91 -10.88
CA GLU A 46 -8.19 19.00 -11.74
C GLU A 46 -6.79 18.67 -12.28
N TYR A 47 -6.63 17.52 -12.92
CA TYR A 47 -5.36 17.10 -13.49
C TYR A 47 -5.57 16.22 -14.72
N ASP A 48 -4.68 16.33 -15.69
CA ASP A 48 -4.48 15.29 -16.68
C ASP A 48 -3.68 14.13 -16.05
N ASP A 49 -4.06 12.90 -16.33
CA ASP A 49 -3.51 11.73 -15.64
C ASP A 49 -2.04 11.48 -15.98
N ASP A 50 -1.63 11.75 -17.23
CA ASP A 50 -0.24 11.62 -17.65
C ASP A 50 0.60 12.77 -17.07
N GLU A 51 0.06 13.99 -17.06
CA GLU A 51 0.70 15.14 -16.41
C GLU A 51 0.87 14.92 -14.89
N MET A 52 -0.12 14.33 -14.23
CA MET A 52 -0.06 14.06 -12.79
C MET A 52 1.03 13.04 -12.46
N LEU A 53 1.20 12.03 -13.31
CA LEU A 53 2.24 11.04 -13.16
C LEU A 53 3.64 11.62 -13.40
N GLU A 54 3.80 12.44 -14.43
CA GLU A 54 5.05 13.18 -14.66
C GLU A 54 5.34 14.10 -13.47
N HIS A 55 4.33 14.82 -12.98
CA HIS A 55 4.45 15.69 -11.82
C HIS A 55 4.90 14.91 -10.58
N LEU A 56 4.32 13.73 -10.32
CA LEU A 56 4.72 12.86 -9.19
C LEU A 56 6.14 12.29 -9.37
N TRP A 57 6.56 11.95 -10.59
CA TRP A 57 7.91 11.43 -10.85
C TRP A 57 9.01 12.44 -10.54
N MET A 58 8.72 13.72 -10.75
CA MET A 58 9.62 14.83 -10.45
C MET A 58 9.73 15.13 -8.95
N GLN A 59 8.86 14.58 -8.11
CA GLN A 59 8.90 14.82 -6.68
C GLN A 59 10.02 14.06 -5.97
N SER A 60 10.42 14.59 -4.81
CA SER A 60 11.36 13.93 -3.92
C SER A 60 10.81 12.61 -3.40
N THR A 61 11.71 11.74 -2.95
CA THR A 61 11.33 10.48 -2.28
C THR A 61 10.50 10.77 -1.03
N ASN A 62 10.83 11.81 -0.27
CA ASN A 62 10.16 12.17 0.98
C ASN A 62 8.70 12.60 0.74
N VAL A 63 8.47 13.45 -0.26
CA VAL A 63 7.11 13.86 -0.70
C VAL A 63 6.26 12.64 -1.04
N LEU A 64 6.78 11.75 -1.88
CA LEU A 64 6.05 10.55 -2.31
C LEU A 64 5.80 9.57 -1.15
N CYS A 65 6.79 9.40 -0.27
CA CYS A 65 6.65 8.57 0.93
C CYS A 65 5.57 9.11 1.86
N GLN A 66 5.52 10.44 2.04
CA GLN A 66 4.51 11.05 2.89
C GLN A 66 3.11 10.98 2.26
N LEU A 67 2.96 11.19 0.95
CA LEU A 67 1.69 10.99 0.25
C LEU A 67 1.14 9.57 0.45
N MET A 68 2.00 8.55 0.39
CA MET A 68 1.63 7.16 0.67
C MET A 68 1.21 6.96 2.12
N LYS A 69 1.96 7.51 3.09
CA LYS A 69 1.61 7.43 4.52
C LYS A 69 0.28 8.12 4.80
N ASP A 70 0.11 9.34 4.29
CA ASP A 70 -1.09 10.14 4.47
C ASP A 70 -2.33 9.48 3.86
N PHE A 71 -2.18 8.77 2.74
CA PHE A 71 -3.26 7.99 2.16
C PHE A 71 -3.87 6.99 3.15
N PHE A 72 -3.03 6.25 3.87
CA PHE A 72 -3.53 5.31 4.90
C PHE A 72 -3.88 6.03 6.21
N ALA A 73 -3.22 7.15 6.52
CA ALA A 73 -3.46 7.92 7.74
C ALA A 73 -4.85 8.56 7.74
N ASP A 74 -5.21 9.23 6.63
CA ASP A 74 -6.43 10.01 6.46
C ASP A 74 -7.64 9.15 6.06
N SER A 75 -7.43 7.85 5.79
CA SER A 75 -8.51 6.97 5.37
C SER A 75 -9.56 6.86 6.47
N LYS A 76 -10.80 7.25 6.14
CA LYS A 76 -11.97 7.10 7.02
C LYS A 76 -12.18 5.66 7.47
N PHE A 77 -11.73 4.70 6.67
CA PHE A 77 -11.77 3.27 6.97
C PHE A 77 -10.34 2.75 7.06
N LYS A 78 -9.89 2.49 8.29
CA LYS A 78 -8.60 1.84 8.52
C LYS A 78 -8.64 0.41 7.99
N ILE A 79 -7.46 -0.14 7.67
CA ILE A 79 -7.36 -1.53 7.26
C ILE A 79 -7.73 -2.44 8.44
N PHE A 80 -7.25 -2.08 9.64
CA PHE A 80 -7.51 -2.81 10.86
C PHE A 80 -8.11 -1.89 11.93
N GLU A 81 -9.13 -2.37 12.63
CA GLU A 81 -9.69 -1.69 13.79
C GLU A 81 -8.96 -2.15 15.05
N ALA A 82 -8.36 -1.20 15.78
CA ALA A 82 -7.70 -1.46 17.06
C ALA A 82 -8.65 -2.13 18.04
N GLU A 83 -8.14 -3.10 18.79
CA GLU A 83 -8.87 -3.84 19.83
C GLU A 83 -10.13 -4.57 19.33
N SER A 84 -10.35 -4.67 18.01
CA SER A 84 -11.37 -5.54 17.46
C SER A 84 -11.01 -7.02 17.65
N ASP A 85 -12.00 -7.89 17.78
CA ASP A 85 -11.78 -9.34 17.91
C ASP A 85 -10.99 -9.89 16.72
N SER A 86 -11.23 -9.35 15.52
CA SER A 86 -10.49 -9.69 14.30
C SER A 86 -9.00 -9.32 14.43
N MET A 87 -8.69 -8.11 14.88
CA MET A 87 -7.31 -7.66 15.07
C MET A 87 -6.60 -8.47 16.17
N MET A 88 -7.27 -8.73 17.30
CA MET A 88 -6.70 -9.54 18.38
C MET A 88 -6.43 -10.98 17.93
N SER A 89 -7.34 -11.57 17.15
CA SER A 89 -7.18 -12.92 16.59
C SER A 89 -6.03 -12.98 15.58
N LEU A 90 -5.92 -11.97 14.71
CA LEU A 90 -4.78 -11.81 13.80
C LEU A 90 -3.46 -11.69 14.58
N MET A 91 -3.41 -10.85 15.60
CA MET A 91 -2.21 -10.70 16.45
C MET A 91 -1.83 -12.00 17.15
N GLN A 92 -2.81 -12.76 17.62
CA GLN A 92 -2.56 -14.08 18.20
C GLN A 92 -1.97 -15.03 17.16
N ALA A 93 -2.50 -15.04 15.93
CA ALA A 93 -1.96 -15.84 14.84
C ALA A 93 -0.51 -15.44 14.48
N VAL A 94 -0.22 -14.12 14.45
CA VAL A 94 1.11 -13.56 14.25
C VAL A 94 2.09 -14.05 15.32
N ARG A 95 1.74 -13.92 16.61
CA ARG A 95 2.60 -14.32 17.74
C ARG A 95 2.81 -15.83 17.82
N CYS A 96 1.78 -16.61 17.49
CA CYS A 96 1.88 -18.07 17.38
C CYS A 96 2.60 -18.54 16.10
N CYS A 97 3.08 -17.63 15.24
CA CYS A 97 3.69 -17.95 13.95
C CYS A 97 2.80 -18.82 13.05
N ASN A 98 1.48 -18.72 13.17
CA ASN A 98 0.52 -19.50 12.40
C ASN A 98 0.22 -18.81 11.06
N THR A 99 1.07 -19.04 10.06
CA THR A 99 0.96 -18.42 8.73
C THR A 99 -0.40 -18.69 8.07
N SER A 100 -0.93 -19.91 8.16
CA SER A 100 -2.24 -20.23 7.56
C SER A 100 -3.36 -19.40 8.18
N SER A 101 -3.38 -19.29 9.50
CA SER A 101 -4.37 -18.44 10.17
C SER A 101 -4.20 -16.96 9.83
N VAL A 102 -2.96 -16.46 9.71
CA VAL A 102 -2.72 -15.09 9.22
C VAL A 102 -3.31 -14.92 7.82
N GLN A 103 -3.07 -15.85 6.90
CA GLN A 103 -3.61 -15.83 5.54
C GLN A 103 -5.14 -15.82 5.53
N ASP A 104 -5.78 -16.64 6.36
CA ASP A 104 -7.25 -16.69 6.48
C ASP A 104 -7.83 -15.32 6.92
N HIS A 105 -7.20 -14.64 7.87
CA HIS A 105 -7.62 -13.30 8.30
C HIS A 105 -7.48 -12.27 7.16
N LEU A 106 -6.42 -12.34 6.36
CA LEU A 106 -6.23 -11.45 5.22
C LEU A 106 -7.26 -11.71 4.10
N ILE A 107 -7.61 -12.99 3.86
CA ILE A 107 -8.68 -13.39 2.93
C ILE A 107 -10.06 -12.96 3.47
N ALA A 108 -10.23 -12.81 4.78
CA ALA A 108 -11.50 -12.37 5.37
C ALA A 108 -11.71 -10.84 5.31
N LEU A 109 -10.67 -10.05 5.04
CA LEU A 109 -10.78 -8.58 4.94
C LEU A 109 -11.77 -8.16 3.85
N ALA A 110 -12.44 -7.02 4.03
CA ALA A 110 -13.31 -6.46 3.00
C ALA A 110 -12.51 -6.27 1.69
N PRO A 111 -13.12 -6.48 0.50
CA PRO A 111 -12.37 -6.47 -0.77
C PRO A 111 -11.51 -5.22 -1.00
N ASN A 112 -11.97 -4.05 -0.57
CA ASN A 112 -11.20 -2.81 -0.69
C ASN A 112 -10.01 -2.75 0.29
N GLN A 113 -10.22 -3.11 1.57
CA GLN A 113 -9.13 -3.18 2.56
C GLN A 113 -8.06 -4.18 2.12
N ARG A 114 -8.50 -5.35 1.64
CA ARG A 114 -7.63 -6.40 1.11
C ARG A 114 -6.82 -5.90 -0.09
N SER A 115 -7.47 -5.25 -1.06
CA SER A 115 -6.80 -4.69 -2.24
C SER A 115 -5.75 -3.64 -1.87
N GLN A 116 -6.11 -2.71 -0.97
CA GLN A 116 -5.20 -1.66 -0.50
C GLN A 116 -4.00 -2.24 0.27
N LEU A 117 -4.26 -3.18 1.18
CA LEU A 117 -3.22 -3.85 1.96
C LEU A 117 -2.28 -4.65 1.07
N ALA A 118 -2.82 -5.49 0.17
CA ALA A 118 -2.00 -6.31 -0.72
C ALA A 118 -1.11 -5.44 -1.63
N PHE A 119 -1.63 -4.33 -2.13
CA PHE A 119 -0.87 -3.39 -2.95
C PHE A 119 0.24 -2.68 -2.16
N LEU A 120 -0.02 -2.31 -0.90
CA LEU A 120 1.01 -1.80 0.01
C LEU A 120 2.08 -2.86 0.31
N LEU A 121 1.67 -4.07 0.71
CA LEU A 121 2.59 -5.16 1.05
C LEU A 121 3.52 -5.47 -0.13
N GLN A 122 3.00 -5.50 -1.35
CA GLN A 122 3.80 -5.70 -2.53
C GLN A 122 4.83 -4.59 -2.76
N HIS A 123 4.43 -3.33 -2.57
CA HIS A 123 5.37 -2.20 -2.65
C HIS A 123 6.49 -2.31 -1.61
N LEU A 124 6.14 -2.61 -0.37
CA LEU A 124 7.09 -2.75 0.74
C LEU A 124 8.01 -3.97 0.57
N GLN A 125 7.49 -5.11 0.07
CA GLN A 125 8.30 -6.26 -0.30
C GLN A 125 9.27 -5.94 -1.44
N GLY A 126 8.86 -5.10 -2.40
CA GLY A 126 9.75 -4.54 -3.42
C GLY A 126 10.86 -3.68 -2.84
N ALA A 127 10.57 -2.87 -1.82
CA ALA A 127 11.56 -2.10 -1.08
C ALA A 127 12.53 -2.99 -0.28
N MET A 128 12.03 -4.07 0.34
CA MET A 128 12.87 -5.08 1.01
C MET A 128 13.83 -5.76 0.04
N ALA A 129 13.34 -6.13 -1.16
CA ALA A 129 14.19 -6.69 -2.22
C ALA A 129 15.24 -5.67 -2.72
N ALA A 130 15.01 -4.37 -2.52
CA ALA A 130 15.98 -3.30 -2.79
C ALA A 130 16.91 -3.00 -1.60
N GLY A 131 16.83 -3.74 -0.49
CA GLY A 131 17.74 -3.65 0.64
C GLY A 131 17.20 -2.92 1.88
N ARG A 132 15.92 -2.53 1.90
CA ARG A 132 15.29 -1.90 3.08
C ARG A 132 15.01 -2.92 4.19
N SER A 133 15.18 -2.52 5.45
CA SER A 133 14.86 -3.39 6.59
C SER A 133 13.34 -3.54 6.76
N PRO A 134 12.81 -4.77 6.96
CA PRO A 134 11.39 -4.96 7.23
C PRO A 134 10.93 -4.22 8.48
N GLY A 135 11.79 -4.11 9.50
CA GLY A 135 11.44 -3.40 10.74
C GLY A 135 11.28 -1.90 10.58
N GLU A 136 12.11 -1.26 9.72
CA GLU A 136 11.97 0.16 9.41
C GLU A 136 10.68 0.45 8.64
N LEU A 137 10.35 -0.41 7.67
CA LEU A 137 9.11 -0.30 6.91
C LEU A 137 7.88 -0.54 7.79
N ALA A 138 7.98 -1.48 8.73
CA ALA A 138 6.94 -1.76 9.70
C ALA A 138 6.73 -0.62 10.70
N ASP A 139 7.80 0.03 11.14
CA ASP A 139 7.72 1.24 11.96
C ASP A 139 7.01 2.38 11.23
N ALA A 140 7.30 2.56 9.94
CA ALA A 140 6.71 3.63 9.13
C ALA A 140 5.20 3.47 8.87
N PHE A 141 4.72 2.23 8.71
CA PHE A 141 3.33 1.97 8.29
C PHE A 141 2.46 1.27 9.34
N GLY A 142 3.02 0.60 10.34
CA GLY A 142 2.27 -0.23 11.29
C GLY A 142 1.14 0.55 11.94
N SER A 143 1.48 1.67 12.58
CA SER A 143 0.50 2.55 13.25
C SER A 143 -0.48 3.22 12.29
N VAL A 144 -0.12 3.36 11.00
CA VAL A 144 -0.93 4.04 10.00
C VAL A 144 -2.09 3.15 9.52
N LEU A 145 -1.89 1.82 9.53
CA LEU A 145 -2.86 0.82 9.07
C LEU A 145 -3.94 0.49 10.10
N VAL A 146 -3.69 0.78 11.38
CA VAL A 146 -4.56 0.46 12.51
C VAL A 146 -5.28 1.72 12.99
N SER A 147 -6.54 1.61 13.41
CA SER A 147 -7.24 2.73 14.06
C SER A 147 -6.63 3.11 15.42
N GLN A 148 -6.97 4.30 15.91
CA GLN A 148 -6.50 4.72 17.23
C GLN A 148 -7.11 3.84 18.34
N GLY A 149 -6.38 3.67 19.44
CA GLY A 149 -6.87 2.96 20.63
C GLY A 149 -6.17 1.63 20.94
N SER A 150 -5.15 1.23 20.17
CA SER A 150 -4.35 0.05 20.48
C SER A 150 -3.66 0.20 21.83
N LYS A 151 -3.87 -0.77 22.73
CA LYS A 151 -3.25 -0.76 24.07
C LYS A 151 -1.74 -0.97 24.01
N ASN A 152 -1.28 -1.84 23.10
CA ASN A 152 0.14 -2.08 22.88
C ASN A 152 0.60 -1.39 21.60
N LYS A 153 1.42 -0.34 21.75
CA LYS A 153 1.94 0.47 20.64
C LYS A 153 2.84 -0.32 19.67
N ASN A 154 3.35 -1.48 20.09
CA ASN A 154 4.21 -2.32 19.25
C ASN A 154 3.42 -3.32 18.40
N ASP A 155 2.15 -3.62 18.74
CA ASP A 155 1.34 -4.61 18.01
C ASP A 155 1.23 -4.29 16.51
N PRO A 156 0.97 -3.04 16.10
CA PRO A 156 0.87 -2.72 14.68
C PRO A 156 2.17 -2.93 13.90
N LYS A 157 3.33 -2.71 14.55
CA LYS A 157 4.65 -2.97 13.97
C LYS A 157 4.88 -4.47 13.81
N GLU A 158 4.73 -5.23 14.90
CA GLU A 158 4.92 -6.69 14.92
C GLU A 158 4.02 -7.39 13.89
N MET A 159 2.77 -6.95 13.79
CA MET A 159 1.84 -7.39 12.76
C MET A 159 2.45 -7.18 11.38
N LEU A 160 2.80 -5.94 11.04
CA LEU A 160 3.24 -5.59 9.70
C LEU A 160 4.57 -6.28 9.33
N GLU A 161 5.53 -6.40 10.25
CA GLU A 161 6.75 -7.19 10.02
C GLU A 161 6.41 -8.62 9.63
N LYS A 162 5.43 -9.24 10.30
CA LYS A 162 5.00 -10.60 9.96
C LYS A 162 4.29 -10.65 8.61
N LEU A 163 3.45 -9.66 8.28
CA LEU A 163 2.77 -9.60 6.98
C LEU A 163 3.77 -9.43 5.84
N LEU A 164 4.85 -8.67 6.03
CA LEU A 164 5.92 -8.49 5.04
C LEU A 164 6.68 -9.79 4.76
N SER A 165 6.74 -10.71 5.72
CA SER A 165 7.36 -12.03 5.57
C SER A 165 6.51 -13.06 4.82
N LEU A 166 5.27 -12.72 4.45
CA LEU A 166 4.39 -13.62 3.69
C LEU A 166 4.93 -13.85 2.28
N ASP A 167 4.59 -15.00 1.71
CA ASP A 167 4.94 -15.32 0.33
C ASP A 167 4.38 -14.29 -0.65
N VAL A 168 5.22 -13.82 -1.57
CA VAL A 168 4.87 -12.77 -2.54
C VAL A 168 3.75 -13.24 -3.48
N THR A 169 3.70 -14.54 -3.81
CA THR A 169 2.63 -15.13 -4.63
C THR A 169 1.30 -15.05 -3.91
N PHE A 170 1.29 -15.33 -2.61
CA PHE A 170 0.09 -15.19 -1.79
C PHE A 170 -0.39 -13.73 -1.74
N VAL A 171 0.51 -12.78 -1.49
CA VAL A 171 0.17 -11.34 -1.46
C VAL A 171 -0.40 -10.89 -2.80
N ARG A 172 0.15 -11.37 -3.92
CA ARG A 172 -0.37 -11.11 -5.26
C ARG A 172 -1.76 -11.70 -5.47
N ASP A 173 -2.00 -12.92 -5.00
CA ASP A 173 -3.28 -13.61 -5.13
C ASP A 173 -4.41 -12.90 -4.35
N LEU A 174 -4.09 -12.11 -3.32
CA LEU A 174 -5.06 -11.23 -2.65
C LEU A 174 -5.61 -10.11 -3.55
N LEU A 175 -4.90 -9.74 -4.63
CA LEU A 175 -5.34 -8.74 -5.61
C LEU A 175 -6.22 -9.34 -6.71
N ASP A 176 -6.27 -10.67 -6.83
CA ASP A 176 -7.06 -11.36 -7.82
C ASP A 176 -8.51 -11.50 -7.34
N ALA A 177 -9.40 -10.69 -7.91
CA ALA A 177 -10.83 -10.72 -7.61
C ALA A 177 -11.51 -12.04 -8.02
N SER A 178 -10.93 -12.79 -8.97
CA SER A 178 -11.49 -14.07 -9.42
C SER A 178 -11.25 -15.22 -8.44
N LYS A 179 -10.22 -15.11 -7.60
CA LYS A 179 -9.87 -16.10 -6.56
C LYS A 179 -10.53 -15.80 -5.21
N ASN A 180 -11.17 -14.64 -5.07
CA ASN A 180 -11.59 -14.09 -3.79
C ASN A 180 -13.07 -13.68 -3.84
N THR A 181 -13.94 -14.59 -3.43
CA THR A 181 -15.39 -14.36 -3.36
C THR A 181 -15.73 -13.44 -2.19
N GLY A 182 -16.17 -12.22 -2.47
CA GLY A 182 -16.79 -11.30 -1.50
C GLY A 182 -17.77 -10.37 -2.21
N PRO A 183 -18.77 -9.80 -1.52
CA PRO A 183 -19.69 -8.85 -2.13
C PRO A 183 -18.90 -7.64 -2.65
N GLU A 184 -19.23 -7.17 -3.85
CA GLU A 184 -18.63 -5.97 -4.47
C GLU A 184 -18.89 -4.73 -3.59
N ALA A 185 -18.02 -4.48 -2.62
CA ALA A 185 -18.05 -3.27 -1.83
C ALA A 185 -17.53 -2.12 -2.72
N GLY A 186 -18.41 -1.17 -3.01
CA GLY A 186 -18.13 0.00 -3.85
C GLY A 186 -16.81 0.70 -3.54
N TYR A 187 -16.23 1.29 -4.57
CA TYR A 187 -14.95 2.01 -4.58
C TYR A 187 -14.76 2.89 -3.34
N SER A 188 -13.86 2.49 -2.43
CA SER A 188 -13.40 3.37 -1.35
C SER A 188 -12.15 4.09 -1.84
N THR A 189 -12.36 5.23 -2.48
CA THR A 189 -11.36 6.30 -2.57
C THR A 189 -11.45 7.12 -1.29
N MET A 190 -10.38 7.79 -0.87
CA MET A 190 -10.45 8.76 0.24
C MET A 190 -11.33 9.98 -0.09
N LEU A 191 -11.84 10.08 -1.32
CA LEU A 191 -12.42 11.28 -1.91
C LEU A 191 -13.91 11.13 -2.27
N GLY A 192 -14.57 10.08 -1.80
CA GLY A 192 -16.00 9.89 -2.02
C GLY A 192 -16.32 9.37 -3.43
N PRO A 193 -17.62 9.18 -3.76
CA PRO A 193 -18.02 8.55 -5.00
C PRO A 193 -17.54 9.40 -6.17
N VAL A 194 -16.75 8.79 -7.05
CA VAL A 194 -16.27 9.40 -8.30
C VAL A 194 -17.49 9.70 -9.17
N GLY A 195 -17.99 10.93 -9.07
CA GLY A 195 -19.18 11.41 -9.79
C GLY A 195 -18.92 11.71 -11.27
N THR A 196 -17.67 11.59 -11.73
CA THR A 196 -17.31 11.71 -13.14
C THR A 196 -17.01 10.32 -13.71
N PRO A 197 -17.77 9.83 -14.72
CA PRO A 197 -17.44 8.58 -15.37
C PRO A 197 -16.04 8.70 -15.98
N ARG A 198 -15.09 7.95 -15.42
CA ARG A 198 -13.71 7.93 -15.91
C ARG A 198 -13.66 7.32 -17.31
N SER A 199 -12.80 7.85 -18.17
CA SER A 199 -12.70 7.36 -19.54
C SER A 199 -12.26 5.89 -19.59
N LYS A 200 -12.67 5.14 -20.62
CA LYS A 200 -12.20 3.74 -20.81
C LYS A 200 -10.67 3.66 -20.96
N ALA A 201 -10.05 4.70 -21.55
CA ALA A 201 -8.60 4.81 -21.68
C ALA A 201 -7.92 4.90 -20.31
N PHE A 202 -8.49 5.69 -19.39
CA PHE A 202 -7.99 5.83 -18.03
C PHE A 202 -8.03 4.50 -17.27
N SER A 203 -9.18 3.82 -17.25
CA SER A 203 -9.31 2.53 -16.54
C SER A 203 -8.33 1.50 -17.10
N LYS A 204 -8.10 1.52 -18.41
CA LYS A 204 -7.12 0.64 -19.07
C LYS A 204 -5.69 0.97 -18.64
N MET A 205 -5.31 2.25 -18.59
CA MET A 205 -3.97 2.69 -18.21
C MET A 205 -3.63 2.37 -16.75
N ILE A 206 -4.59 2.54 -15.83
CA ILE A 206 -4.43 2.14 -14.43
C ILE A 206 -4.25 0.63 -14.32
N GLU A 207 -5.04 -0.17 -15.05
CA GLU A 207 -4.92 -1.63 -15.02
C GLU A 207 -3.61 -2.10 -15.66
N GLU A 208 -3.17 -1.50 -16.77
CA GLU A 208 -1.86 -1.76 -17.40
C GLU A 208 -0.70 -1.44 -16.44
N ARG A 209 -0.75 -0.31 -15.72
CA ARG A 209 0.27 0.07 -14.74
C ARG A 209 0.29 -0.84 -13.53
N LYS A 210 -0.88 -1.16 -12.98
CA LYS A 210 -1.04 -2.18 -11.93
C LYS A 210 -0.36 -3.47 -12.40
N ASN A 211 -0.73 -4.01 -13.56
CA ASN A 211 -0.16 -5.24 -14.10
C ASN A 211 1.37 -5.16 -14.30
N LYS A 212 1.90 -4.02 -14.76
CA LYS A 212 3.34 -3.81 -14.90
C LYS A 212 4.07 -3.80 -13.55
N LEU A 213 3.47 -3.19 -12.52
CA LEU A 213 4.00 -3.23 -11.15
C LEU A 213 3.98 -4.66 -10.60
N LEU A 214 2.92 -5.44 -10.90
CA LEU A 214 2.85 -6.85 -10.54
C LEU A 214 3.99 -7.66 -11.18
N GLN A 215 4.27 -7.43 -12.46
CA GLN A 215 5.32 -8.14 -13.22
C GLN A 215 6.75 -7.79 -12.78
N ASN A 216 7.03 -6.52 -12.45
CA ASN A 216 8.37 -6.09 -12.05
C ASN A 216 8.85 -6.71 -10.73
N CYS A 217 7.92 -7.13 -9.86
CA CYS A 217 8.24 -7.85 -8.63
C CYS A 217 8.75 -9.28 -8.94
N ASP A 218 8.22 -9.93 -9.99
CA ASP A 218 8.64 -11.27 -10.39
C ASP A 218 10.09 -11.27 -10.92
N ILE A 219 10.49 -10.26 -11.70
CA ILE A 219 11.81 -10.23 -12.36
C ILE A 219 12.99 -10.09 -11.36
N LYS A 220 12.80 -9.36 -10.25
CA LYS A 220 13.85 -9.21 -9.22
C LYS A 220 14.00 -10.46 -8.33
N LEU A 221 12.96 -11.29 -8.19
CA LEU A 221 13.02 -12.53 -7.41
C LEU A 221 13.76 -13.66 -8.14
N PHE A 222 13.74 -13.69 -9.48
CA PHE A 222 14.44 -14.71 -10.27
C PHE A 222 15.91 -14.38 -10.59
N THR A 223 16.39 -13.18 -10.28
CA THR A 223 17.79 -12.77 -10.59
C THR A 223 18.77 -12.98 -9.42
N HIS A 224 18.31 -13.48 -8.28
CA HIS A 224 19.15 -13.94 -7.17
C HIS A 224 18.96 -15.43 -6.90
N SER A 225 19.22 -16.26 -7.92
CA SER A 225 19.69 -17.63 -7.62
C SER A 225 21.12 -17.53 -7.09
N PRO A 226 21.46 -18.13 -5.94
CA PRO A 226 22.85 -18.20 -5.51
C PRO A 226 23.60 -19.01 -6.56
N LYS A 227 24.67 -18.43 -7.10
CA LYS A 227 25.64 -19.20 -7.87
C LYS A 227 26.33 -20.15 -6.89
N ASN A 228 26.03 -21.44 -7.04
CA ASN A 228 26.92 -22.50 -6.53
C ASN A 228 28.27 -22.41 -7.23
#